data_AF-A0A8S3HN46-F1
#
_entry.id   AF-A0A8S3HN46-F1
#
_cell.length_a   1.000
_cell.length_b   1.000
_cell.length_c   1.000
_cell.angle_alpha   90.00
_cell.angle_beta   90.00
_cell.angle_gamma   90.00
#
_symmetry.space_group_name_H-M   'P 1'
#
loop_
_entity.id
_entity.type
_entity.pdbx_description
1 polymer ?
#
loop_
_entity_poly.entity_id
_entity_poly.type
_entity_poly.pdbx_seq_one_letter_code
_entity_poly.pdbx_strand_id
1 'polypeptide(L)'
;MEKYLQTLFTLNKKATKLSNELQTQKISDDPAFLHKLNQHVFKNYLKSYSKYEINCLEEKFQMHLERIESSGGQRRIKPTGLSITDLIQQRLLNTTDQADESRFSPDLAAALLNDCKTALSRITTLSEGSEASENTLKCFLRLLNTLGNQHIETELQYSLQAIPGPEPKQEPDIRFFHAILHTNNSIQLIERYFVMEIAPLLLGTQQQTLLLQAKEKTFGQLEELINIGVD
;
A
#
# COMPACT_ATOMS: atom_id res chain seq x y z
N MET A 1 2.90 -0.07 -18.04
CA MET A 1 2.90 1.34 -17.61
C MET A 1 4.22 1.74 -16.94
N GLU A 2 4.76 0.89 -16.07
CA GLU A 2 6.03 1.12 -15.33
C GLU A 2 7.22 1.56 -16.19
N LYS A 3 7.50 0.91 -17.34
CA LYS A 3 8.63 1.28 -18.22
C LYS A 3 8.53 2.72 -18.73
N TYR A 4 7.31 3.19 -19.00
CA TYR A 4 7.07 4.58 -19.42
C TYR A 4 7.39 5.55 -18.28
N LEU A 5 6.90 5.30 -17.07
CA LEU A 5 7.15 6.13 -15.89
C LEU A 5 8.64 6.20 -15.54
N GLN A 6 9.34 5.06 -15.58
CA GLN A 6 10.79 5.00 -15.37
C GLN A 6 11.58 5.79 -16.43
N THR A 7 11.16 5.68 -17.69
CA THR A 7 11.80 6.43 -18.80
C THR A 7 11.57 7.93 -18.62
N LEU A 8 10.34 8.34 -18.33
CA LEU A 8 9.98 9.73 -18.10
C LEU A 8 10.77 10.33 -16.93
N PHE A 9 10.82 9.62 -15.80
CA PHE A 9 11.59 10.00 -14.63
C PHE A 9 13.09 10.14 -14.95
N THR A 10 13.66 9.18 -15.67
CA THR A 10 15.09 9.20 -16.03
C THR A 10 15.42 10.35 -16.98
N LEU A 11 14.57 10.59 -18.00
CA LEU A 11 14.77 11.66 -18.97
C LEU A 11 14.64 13.03 -18.31
N ASN A 12 13.62 13.22 -17.45
CA ASN A 12 13.45 14.46 -16.71
C ASN A 12 14.63 14.71 -15.78
N LYS A 13 15.07 13.72 -15.00
CA LYS A 13 16.25 13.83 -14.12
C LYS A 13 17.53 14.19 -14.88
N LYS A 14 17.74 13.59 -16.06
CA LYS A 14 18.88 13.93 -16.94
C LYS A 14 18.77 15.35 -17.50
N ALA A 15 17.58 15.76 -17.92
CA ALA A 15 17.34 17.11 -18.44
C ALA A 15 17.57 18.18 -17.37
N THR A 16 17.07 17.96 -16.15
CA THR A 16 17.29 18.86 -15.01
C THR A 16 18.77 18.92 -14.63
N LYS A 17 19.47 17.79 -14.62
CA LYS A 17 20.92 17.74 -14.37
C LYS A 17 21.69 18.54 -15.44
N LEU A 18 21.37 18.34 -16.72
CA LEU A 18 21.99 19.08 -17.82
C LEU A 18 21.72 20.59 -17.71
N SER A 19 20.48 20.99 -17.40
CA SER A 19 20.14 22.40 -17.19
C SER A 19 20.94 23.02 -16.04
N ASN A 20 21.12 22.30 -14.93
CA ASN A 20 21.93 22.77 -13.82
C ASN A 20 23.41 22.90 -14.21
N GLU A 21 23.96 21.94 -14.94
CA GLU A 21 25.35 22.00 -15.44
C GLU A 21 25.56 23.20 -16.38
N LEU A 22 24.63 23.45 -17.30
CA LEU A 22 24.68 24.60 -18.21
C LEU A 22 24.56 25.94 -17.48
N GLN A 23 23.76 26.02 -16.40
CA GLN A 23 23.68 27.20 -15.53
C GLN A 23 25.02 27.45 -14.81
N THR A 24 25.65 26.40 -14.26
CA THR A 24 26.94 26.54 -13.55
C THR A 24 28.07 27.03 -14.46
N GLN A 25 28.03 26.67 -15.75
CA GLN A 25 29.01 27.13 -16.74
C GLN A 25 28.74 28.56 -17.26
N LYS A 26 27.72 29.26 -16.76
CA LYS A 26 27.30 30.60 -17.21
C LYS A 26 27.11 30.69 -18.74
N ILE A 27 26.74 29.59 -19.38
CA ILE A 27 26.54 29.55 -20.85
C ILE A 27 25.25 30.28 -21.24
N SER A 28 24.33 30.50 -20.30
CA SER A 28 23.10 31.26 -20.50
C SER A 28 22.96 32.34 -19.42
N ASP A 29 22.68 33.58 -19.85
CA ASP A 29 22.44 34.72 -18.96
C ASP A 29 21.08 34.65 -18.24
N ASP A 30 20.18 33.73 -18.64
CA ASP A 30 18.87 33.55 -18.01
C ASP A 30 18.70 32.13 -17.43
N PRO A 31 18.91 31.93 -16.12
CA PRO A 31 18.68 30.64 -15.48
C PRO A 31 17.21 30.20 -15.56
N ALA A 32 16.25 31.12 -15.70
CA ALA A 32 14.83 30.79 -15.84
C ALA A 32 14.50 30.25 -17.24
N PHE A 33 15.29 30.57 -18.27
CA PHE A 33 15.08 30.07 -19.63
C PHE A 33 15.20 28.55 -19.70
N LEU A 34 16.29 27.99 -19.16
CA LEU A 34 16.52 26.54 -19.17
C LEU A 34 15.45 25.77 -18.38
N HIS A 35 15.00 26.34 -17.26
CA HIS A 35 13.89 25.78 -16.49
C HIS A 35 12.59 25.76 -17.28
N LYS A 36 12.23 26.87 -17.93
CA LYS A 36 11.04 26.98 -18.78
C LYS A 36 11.09 26.03 -19.98
N LEU A 37 12.27 25.85 -20.59
CA LEU A 37 12.46 24.92 -21.69
C LEU A 37 12.19 23.48 -21.25
N ASN A 38 12.76 23.05 -20.11
CA ASN A 38 12.49 21.73 -19.54
C ASN A 38 11.00 21.55 -19.24
N GLN A 39 10.38 22.51 -18.55
CA GLN A 39 8.94 22.44 -18.27
C GLN A 39 8.12 22.33 -19.55
N HIS A 40 8.48 23.07 -20.60
CA HIS A 40 7.75 23.04 -21.87
C HIS A 40 7.87 21.68 -22.59
N VAL A 41 9.07 21.09 -22.63
CA VAL A 41 9.32 19.77 -23.25
C VAL A 41 8.51 18.67 -22.55
N PHE A 42 8.45 18.71 -21.22
CA PHE A 42 7.76 17.67 -20.44
C PHE A 42 6.27 17.93 -20.22
N LYS A 43 5.77 19.16 -20.45
CA LYS A 43 4.40 19.59 -20.12
C LYS A 43 3.31 18.63 -20.56
N ASN A 44 3.35 18.17 -21.81
CA ASN A 44 2.30 17.28 -22.34
C ASN A 44 2.40 15.86 -21.78
N TYR A 45 3.60 15.39 -21.42
CA TYR A 45 3.80 14.09 -20.81
C TYR A 45 3.40 14.09 -19.33
N LEU A 46 3.60 15.21 -18.62
CA LEU A 46 3.25 15.37 -17.22
C LEU A 46 1.74 15.53 -16.99
N LYS A 47 0.97 16.06 -17.94
CA LYS A 47 -0.49 16.19 -17.82
C LYS A 47 -1.21 14.89 -17.45
N SER A 48 -0.75 13.76 -17.97
CA SER A 48 -1.35 12.44 -17.71
C SER A 48 -0.55 11.61 -16.70
N TYR A 49 0.59 12.12 -16.22
CA TYR A 49 1.51 11.40 -15.34
C TYR A 49 0.83 10.97 -14.04
N SER A 50 0.16 11.89 -13.33
CA SER A 50 -0.54 11.59 -12.07
C SER A 50 -1.45 10.37 -12.19
N LYS A 51 -2.28 10.33 -13.23
CA LYS A 51 -3.19 9.20 -13.48
C LYS A 51 -2.43 7.90 -13.75
N TYR A 52 -1.39 7.93 -14.57
CA TYR A 52 -0.60 6.75 -14.88
C TYR A 52 0.18 6.23 -13.68
N GLU A 53 0.71 7.12 -12.84
CA GLU A 53 1.45 6.77 -11.64
C GLU A 53 0.56 6.01 -10.65
N ILE A 54 -0.62 6.55 -10.35
CA ILE A 54 -1.56 5.92 -9.41
C ILE A 54 -2.12 4.60 -9.96
N ASN A 55 -2.46 4.54 -11.26
CA ASN A 55 -2.91 3.31 -11.88
C ASN A 55 -1.83 2.23 -11.90
N CYS A 56 -0.58 2.60 -12.19
CA CYS A 56 0.55 1.67 -12.17
C CYS A 56 0.80 1.13 -10.75
N LEU A 57 0.64 1.98 -9.72
CA LEU A 57 0.74 1.55 -8.33
C LEU A 57 -0.38 0.56 -7.96
N GLU A 58 -1.61 0.84 -8.37
CA GLU A 58 -2.76 -0.05 -8.16
C GLU A 58 -2.58 -1.40 -8.88
N GLU A 59 -2.11 -1.41 -10.13
CA GLU A 59 -1.78 -2.64 -10.87
C GLU A 59 -0.72 -3.47 -10.12
N LYS A 60 0.33 -2.83 -9.59
CA LYS A 60 1.36 -3.52 -8.82
C LYS A 60 0.84 -4.12 -7.52
N PHE A 61 0.03 -3.35 -6.80
CA PHE A 61 -0.58 -3.81 -5.55
C PHE A 61 -1.48 -5.01 -5.80
N GLN A 62 -2.28 -4.97 -6.85
CA GLN A 62 -3.12 -6.08 -7.26
C GLN A 62 -2.29 -7.33 -7.63
N MET A 63 -1.19 -7.17 -8.38
CA MET A 63 -0.28 -8.27 -8.68
C MET A 63 0.33 -8.89 -7.42
N HIS A 64 0.68 -8.08 -6.42
CA HIS A 64 1.21 -8.57 -5.14
C HIS A 64 0.16 -9.35 -4.35
N LEU A 65 -1.08 -8.86 -4.29
CA LEU A 65 -2.19 -9.57 -3.66
C LEU A 65 -2.49 -10.90 -4.37
N GLU A 66 -2.61 -10.89 -5.69
CA GLU A 66 -2.87 -12.10 -6.49
C GLU A 66 -1.75 -13.14 -6.36
N ARG A 67 -0.49 -12.69 -6.26
CA ARG A 67 0.63 -13.59 -6.02
C ARG A 67 0.48 -14.33 -4.69
N ILE A 68 0.03 -13.65 -3.64
CA ILE A 68 -0.16 -14.27 -2.32
C ILE A 68 -1.38 -15.19 -2.32
N GLU A 69 -2.46 -14.78 -2.96
CA GLU A 69 -3.66 -15.62 -3.13
C GLU A 69 -3.36 -16.88 -3.94
N SER A 70 -2.45 -16.81 -4.92
CA SER A 70 -2.07 -17.96 -5.75
C SER A 70 -0.98 -18.84 -5.10
N SER A 71 -0.07 -18.27 -4.31
CA SER A 71 0.91 -19.04 -3.55
C SER A 71 0.30 -19.74 -2.34
N GLY A 72 -0.68 -19.12 -1.66
CA GLY A 72 -1.33 -19.66 -0.47
C GLY A 72 -2.41 -20.74 -0.70
N GLY A 73 -2.50 -21.28 -1.92
CA GLY A 73 -3.47 -22.33 -2.26
C GLY A 73 -4.91 -21.82 -2.37
N GLN A 74 -5.58 -22.18 -3.48
CA GLN A 74 -6.98 -21.87 -3.80
C GLN A 74 -7.97 -21.91 -2.62
N ARG A 75 -8.25 -20.82 -1.88
CA ARG A 75 -9.47 -20.73 -1.04
C ARG A 75 -10.04 -19.31 -0.94
N ARG A 76 -10.46 -18.74 -2.07
CA ARG A 76 -11.62 -17.83 -2.06
C ARG A 76 -12.87 -18.70 -1.87
N ILE A 77 -13.35 -18.83 -0.64
CA ILE A 77 -14.74 -19.25 -0.43
C ILE A 77 -15.59 -18.07 -0.89
N LYS A 78 -16.08 -18.14 -2.14
CA LYS A 78 -17.10 -17.21 -2.61
C LYS A 78 -18.32 -17.34 -1.68
N PRO A 79 -18.90 -16.25 -1.16
CA PRO A 79 -20.15 -16.31 -0.42
C PRO A 79 -21.26 -16.58 -1.43
N THR A 80 -21.58 -17.85 -1.60
CA THR A 80 -22.75 -18.31 -2.36
C THR A 80 -23.44 -19.32 -1.47
N GLY A 81 -24.73 -19.11 -1.19
CA GLY A 81 -25.47 -19.75 -0.09
C GLY A 81 -25.27 -21.27 -0.01
N LEU A 82 -24.40 -21.70 0.90
CA LEU A 82 -24.08 -23.10 1.14
C LEU A 82 -25.06 -23.67 2.17
N SER A 83 -25.50 -24.90 1.92
CA SER A 83 -26.36 -25.66 2.81
C SER A 83 -25.61 -26.03 4.09
N ILE A 84 -26.32 -26.24 5.19
CA ILE A 84 -25.77 -26.65 6.50
C ILE A 84 -24.92 -27.94 6.37
N THR A 85 -25.26 -28.80 5.40
CA THR A 85 -24.50 -30.01 5.08
C THR A 85 -23.10 -29.73 4.54
N ASP A 86 -22.93 -28.67 3.75
CA ASP A 86 -21.65 -28.31 3.15
C ASP A 86 -20.72 -27.66 4.18
N LEU A 87 -21.29 -26.92 5.13
CA LEU A 87 -20.58 -26.37 6.30
C LEU A 87 -20.06 -27.48 7.22
N ILE A 88 -20.83 -28.55 7.40
CA ILE A 88 -20.43 -29.73 8.20
C ILE A 88 -19.33 -30.51 7.48
N GLN A 89 -19.42 -30.70 6.16
CA GLN A 89 -18.36 -31.33 5.37
C GLN A 89 -17.06 -30.52 5.38
N GLN A 90 -17.13 -29.18 5.29
CA GLN A 90 -15.96 -28.31 5.39
C GLN A 90 -15.31 -28.37 6.77
N ARG A 91 -16.09 -28.45 7.86
CA ARG A 91 -15.54 -28.67 9.20
C ARG A 91 -14.81 -30.01 9.33
N LEU A 92 -15.36 -31.07 8.75
CA LEU A 92 -14.75 -32.40 8.82
C LEU A 92 -13.46 -32.51 8.00
N LEU A 93 -13.38 -31.84 6.84
CA LEU A 93 -12.19 -31.82 5.98
C LEU A 93 -11.02 -30.99 6.54
N ASN A 94 -11.27 -30.05 7.44
CA ASN A 94 -10.26 -29.14 7.98
C ASN A 94 -9.56 -29.66 9.26
N THR A 95 -9.73 -30.93 9.63
CA THR A 95 -9.35 -31.41 10.97
C THR A 95 -7.93 -31.95 11.15
N THR A 96 -7.06 -32.06 10.14
CA THR A 96 -5.77 -32.76 10.41
C THR A 96 -4.47 -32.27 9.78
N ASP A 97 -4.41 -31.47 8.70
CA ASP A 97 -3.08 -31.13 8.11
C ASP A 97 -3.02 -29.76 7.38
N GLN A 98 -3.65 -28.71 7.91
CA GLN A 98 -3.58 -27.35 7.32
C GLN A 98 -2.95 -26.31 8.26
N ALA A 99 -2.15 -26.77 9.24
CA ALA A 99 -1.28 -25.93 10.04
C ALA A 99 0.04 -25.76 9.28
N ASP A 100 0.27 -24.59 8.68
CA ASP A 100 1.55 -23.83 8.85
C ASP A 100 1.73 -22.65 7.91
N GLU A 101 0.97 -22.50 6.83
CA GLU A 101 1.11 -21.29 6.01
C GLU A 101 0.24 -20.16 6.56
N SER A 102 0.81 -19.42 7.52
CA SER A 102 0.37 -18.06 7.82
C SER A 102 0.20 -17.31 6.49
N ARG A 103 -1.05 -16.99 6.12
CA ARG A 103 -1.38 -16.15 4.96
C ARG A 103 -0.73 -14.77 5.03
N PHE A 104 -0.21 -14.43 6.22
CA PHE A 104 0.60 -13.25 6.43
C PHE A 104 1.99 -13.43 5.81
N SER A 105 2.16 -12.89 4.60
CA SER A 105 3.47 -12.70 4.02
C SER A 105 4.05 -11.37 4.53
N PRO A 106 5.01 -11.35 5.46
CA PRO A 106 5.72 -10.11 5.82
C PRO A 106 6.38 -9.45 4.60
N ASP A 107 6.64 -10.22 3.55
CA ASP A 107 7.15 -9.72 2.27
C ASP A 107 6.15 -8.84 1.52
N LEU A 108 4.83 -8.99 1.76
CA LEU A 108 3.82 -8.13 1.15
C LEU A 108 3.96 -6.69 1.61
N ALA A 109 3.97 -6.45 2.92
CA ALA A 109 4.06 -5.11 3.49
C ALA A 109 5.34 -4.41 2.98
N ALA A 110 6.47 -5.14 2.98
CA ALA A 110 7.73 -4.64 2.45
C ALA A 110 7.65 -4.30 0.94
N ALA A 111 7.04 -5.17 0.14
CA ALA A 111 6.89 -4.96 -1.31
C ALA A 111 6.01 -3.74 -1.62
N LEU A 112 4.83 -3.64 -1.01
CA LEU A 112 3.91 -2.51 -1.20
C LEU A 112 4.56 -1.19 -0.77
N LEU A 113 5.27 -1.18 0.36
CA LEU A 113 6.00 -0.01 0.83
C LEU A 113 7.14 0.38 -0.12
N ASN A 114 7.85 -0.59 -0.69
CA ASN A 114 8.92 -0.32 -1.65
C ASN A 114 8.38 0.27 -2.96
N ASP A 115 7.23 -0.22 -3.44
CA ASP A 115 6.54 0.36 -4.60
C ASP A 115 6.04 1.77 -4.30
N CYS A 116 5.48 2.01 -3.11
CA CYS A 116 5.10 3.35 -2.64
C CYS A 116 6.31 4.31 -2.59
N LYS A 117 7.46 3.87 -2.06
CA LYS A 117 8.70 4.68 -2.03
C LYS A 117 9.16 5.03 -3.44
N THR A 118 9.11 4.07 -4.36
CA THR A 118 9.49 4.29 -5.75
C THR A 118 8.55 5.30 -6.42
N ALA A 119 7.24 5.15 -6.22
CA ALA A 119 6.24 6.08 -6.73
C ALA A 119 6.41 7.48 -6.12
N LEU A 120 6.67 7.57 -4.81
CA LEU A 120 6.88 8.83 -4.11
C LEU A 120 8.13 9.58 -4.62
N SER A 121 9.22 8.87 -4.88
CA SER A 121 10.42 9.46 -5.51
C SER A 121 10.12 10.05 -6.89
N ARG A 122 9.24 9.39 -7.67
CA ARG A 122 8.79 9.94 -8.96
C ARG A 122 7.87 11.14 -8.76
N ILE A 123 6.90 11.07 -7.84
CA ILE A 123 5.93 12.15 -7.54
C ILE A 123 6.68 13.41 -7.12
N THR A 124 7.62 13.33 -6.18
CA THR A 124 8.40 14.47 -5.70
C THR A 124 9.28 15.11 -6.79
N THR A 125 9.62 14.37 -7.85
CA THR A 125 10.45 14.86 -8.95
C THR A 125 9.62 15.39 -10.12
N LEU A 126 8.47 14.78 -10.40
CA LEU A 126 7.69 15.01 -11.62
C LEU A 126 6.42 15.85 -11.39
N SER A 127 5.93 15.93 -10.15
CA SER A 127 4.79 16.78 -9.77
C SER A 127 5.28 18.02 -9.02
N GLU A 128 4.61 19.15 -9.26
CA GLU A 128 4.93 20.42 -8.61
C GLU A 128 3.72 20.96 -7.82
N GLY A 129 3.99 21.77 -6.80
CA GLY A 129 2.97 22.50 -6.03
C GLY A 129 1.88 21.61 -5.43
N SER A 130 0.62 22.01 -5.60
CA SER A 130 -0.53 21.30 -5.03
C SER A 130 -0.71 19.89 -5.61
N GLU A 131 -0.31 19.67 -6.86
CA GLU A 131 -0.43 18.36 -7.51
C GLU A 131 0.44 17.31 -6.81
N ALA A 132 1.65 17.68 -6.38
CA ALA A 132 2.54 16.80 -5.64
C ALA A 132 1.92 16.35 -4.32
N SER A 133 1.30 17.28 -3.59
CA SER A 133 0.60 16.97 -2.34
C SER A 133 -0.63 16.07 -2.56
N GLU A 134 -1.39 16.29 -3.63
CA GLU A 134 -2.54 15.46 -3.97
C GLU A 134 -2.13 14.04 -4.38
N ASN A 135 -1.08 13.91 -5.19
CA ASN A 135 -0.55 12.62 -5.62
C ASN A 135 0.08 11.84 -4.45
N THR A 136 0.76 12.54 -3.54
CA THR A 136 1.30 11.95 -2.30
C THR A 136 0.18 11.40 -1.41
N LEU A 137 -0.91 12.16 -1.24
CA LEU A 137 -2.10 11.70 -0.53
C LEU A 137 -2.69 10.44 -1.20
N LYS A 138 -2.91 10.48 -2.52
CA LYS A 138 -3.46 9.33 -3.27
C LYS A 138 -2.60 8.07 -3.12
N CYS A 139 -1.27 8.22 -3.19
CA CYS A 139 -0.32 7.12 -3.00
C CYS A 139 -0.49 6.48 -1.61
N PHE A 140 -0.52 7.29 -0.55
CA PHE A 140 -0.66 6.78 0.82
C PHE A 140 -2.04 6.19 1.11
N LEU A 141 -3.12 6.82 0.63
CA LEU A 141 -4.47 6.27 0.76
C LEU A 141 -4.61 4.91 0.07
N ARG A 142 -3.94 4.73 -1.07
CA ARG A 142 -3.92 3.43 -1.75
C ARG A 142 -3.22 2.37 -0.90
N LEU A 143 -2.10 2.72 -0.26
CA LEU A 143 -1.40 1.83 0.67
C LEU A 143 -2.28 1.44 1.87
N LEU A 144 -2.91 2.41 2.52
CA LEU A 144 -3.82 2.14 3.66
C LEU A 144 -4.98 1.23 3.25
N ASN A 145 -5.57 1.49 2.10
CA ASN A 145 -6.67 0.67 1.61
C ASN A 145 -6.23 -0.77 1.30
N THR A 146 -5.13 -0.95 0.59
CA THR A 146 -4.66 -2.28 0.18
C THR A 146 -4.06 -3.06 1.34
N LEU A 147 -3.11 -2.49 2.08
CA LEU A 147 -2.45 -3.20 3.16
C LEU A 147 -3.33 -3.26 4.42
N GLY A 148 -3.95 -2.15 4.82
CA GLY A 148 -4.81 -2.09 5.99
C GLY A 148 -6.16 -2.77 5.75
N ASN A 149 -7.00 -2.18 4.91
CA ASN A 149 -8.41 -2.60 4.80
C ASN A 149 -8.61 -3.89 3.98
N GLN A 150 -7.76 -4.19 2.99
CA GLN A 150 -7.94 -5.39 2.17
C GLN A 150 -7.16 -6.59 2.70
N HIS A 151 -5.91 -6.40 3.12
CA HIS A 151 -5.07 -7.51 3.57
C HIS A 151 -5.20 -7.75 5.07
N ILE A 152 -4.76 -6.80 5.91
CA ILE A 152 -4.71 -7.00 7.37
C ILE A 152 -6.11 -7.22 7.94
N GLU A 153 -7.10 -6.42 7.54
CA GLU A 153 -8.48 -6.58 8.01
C GLU A 153 -9.04 -7.97 7.68
N THR A 154 -8.87 -8.43 6.45
CA THR A 154 -9.33 -9.77 6.02
C THR A 154 -8.64 -10.88 6.79
N GLU A 155 -7.33 -10.76 7.03
CA GLU A 155 -6.57 -11.74 7.80
C GLU A 155 -6.99 -11.78 9.28
N LEU A 156 -7.22 -10.61 9.90
CA LEU A 156 -7.77 -10.52 11.24
C LEU A 156 -9.16 -11.17 11.32
N GLN A 157 -10.06 -10.83 10.39
CA GLN A 157 -11.40 -11.44 10.32
C GLN A 157 -11.34 -12.96 10.15
N TYR A 158 -10.41 -13.46 9.34
CA TYR A 158 -10.21 -14.90 9.16
C TYR A 158 -9.70 -15.56 10.45
N SER A 159 -8.74 -14.93 11.12
CA SER A 159 -8.18 -15.44 12.37
C SER A 159 -9.17 -15.40 13.53
N LEU A 160 -10.09 -14.42 13.57
CA LEU A 160 -11.19 -14.37 14.54
C LEU A 160 -12.14 -15.56 14.40
N GLN A 161 -12.43 -16.00 13.17
CA GLN A 161 -13.27 -17.17 12.92
C GLN A 161 -12.63 -18.49 13.37
N ALA A 162 -11.31 -18.50 13.54
CA ALA A 162 -10.56 -19.66 14.02
C ALA A 162 -10.57 -19.78 15.56
N ILE A 163 -11.01 -18.75 16.30
CA ILE A 163 -11.11 -18.80 17.76
C ILE A 163 -12.20 -19.81 18.15
N PRO A 164 -11.89 -20.85 18.94
CA PRO A 164 -12.88 -21.83 19.36
C PRO A 164 -13.94 -21.16 20.25
N GLY A 165 -15.20 -21.56 20.09
CA GLY A 165 -16.29 -21.09 20.95
C GLY A 165 -16.13 -21.54 22.41
N PRO A 166 -16.99 -21.07 23.32
CA PRO A 166 -16.89 -21.31 24.77
C PRO A 166 -17.06 -22.77 25.21
N GLU A 167 -17.28 -23.71 24.29
CA GLU A 167 -17.36 -25.14 24.62
C GLU A 167 -15.97 -25.79 24.64
N PRO A 168 -15.60 -26.52 25.71
CA PRO A 168 -14.22 -26.92 26.01
C PRO A 168 -13.77 -28.18 25.24
N LYS A 169 -13.94 -28.21 23.92
CA LYS A 169 -13.62 -29.40 23.10
C LYS A 169 -12.34 -29.30 22.28
N GLN A 170 -11.72 -28.12 22.16
CA GLN A 170 -10.49 -27.92 21.40
C GLN A 170 -9.50 -27.01 22.14
N GLU A 171 -8.20 -27.29 21.96
CA GLU A 171 -7.13 -26.41 22.44
C GLU A 171 -7.25 -25.02 21.79
N PRO A 172 -6.92 -23.94 22.53
CA PRO A 172 -6.96 -22.58 21.99
C PRO A 172 -5.96 -22.43 20.85
N ASP A 173 -6.46 -21.88 19.75
CA ASP A 173 -5.69 -21.74 18.53
C ASP A 173 -4.80 -20.49 18.57
N ILE A 174 -3.48 -20.68 18.40
CA ILE A 174 -2.50 -19.59 18.43
C ILE A 174 -2.55 -18.69 17.17
N ARG A 175 -3.30 -19.07 16.13
CA ARG A 175 -3.39 -18.33 14.87
C ARG A 175 -3.82 -16.87 15.06
N PHE A 176 -4.72 -16.60 15.99
CA PHE A 176 -5.17 -15.23 16.28
C PHE A 176 -4.04 -14.37 16.87
N PHE A 177 -3.24 -14.92 17.79
CA PHE A 177 -2.08 -14.20 18.33
C PHE A 177 -1.00 -13.93 17.28
N HIS A 178 -0.79 -14.86 16.34
CA HIS A 178 0.08 -14.61 15.18
C HIS A 178 -0.47 -13.47 14.32
N ALA A 179 -1.77 -13.45 14.02
CA ALA A 179 -2.40 -12.37 13.26
C ALA A 179 -2.27 -11.00 13.95
N ILE A 180 -2.39 -10.94 15.27
CA ILE A 180 -2.12 -9.72 16.06
C ILE A 180 -0.67 -9.27 15.91
N LEU A 181 0.30 -10.17 16.15
CA LEU A 181 1.72 -9.85 16.04
C LEU A 181 2.07 -9.30 14.65
N HIS A 182 1.55 -9.96 13.63
CA HIS A 182 1.71 -9.59 12.25
C HIS A 182 1.08 -8.23 11.91
N THR A 183 -0.13 -7.98 12.39
CA THR A 183 -0.81 -6.69 12.28
C THR A 183 0.02 -5.57 12.89
N ASN A 184 0.51 -5.77 14.12
CA ASN A 184 1.34 -4.79 14.82
C ASN A 184 2.62 -4.47 14.04
N ASN A 185 3.30 -5.48 13.51
CA ASN A 185 4.49 -5.27 12.68
C ASN A 185 4.18 -4.46 11.42
N SER A 186 3.08 -4.74 10.73
CA SER A 186 2.68 -3.99 9.54
C SER A 186 2.27 -2.56 9.86
N ILE A 187 1.54 -2.33 10.96
CA ILE A 187 1.20 -0.98 11.44
C ILE A 187 2.47 -0.19 11.71
N GLN A 188 3.45 -0.77 12.42
CA GLN A 188 4.73 -0.10 12.68
C GLN A 188 5.49 0.27 11.40
N LEU A 189 5.45 -0.59 10.37
CA LEU A 189 6.05 -0.30 9.08
C LEU A 189 5.34 0.85 8.36
N ILE A 190 4.00 0.86 8.37
CA ILE A 190 3.18 1.94 7.81
C ILE A 190 3.46 3.25 8.55
N GLU A 191 3.50 3.24 9.88
CA GLU A 191 3.78 4.42 10.69
C GLU A 191 5.17 4.99 10.45
N ARG A 192 6.18 4.12 10.37
CA ARG A 192 7.54 4.56 10.03
C ARG A 192 7.57 5.21 8.66
N TYR A 193 6.94 4.59 7.65
CA TYR A 193 6.84 5.18 6.31
C TYR A 193 6.09 6.51 6.32
N PHE A 194 5.00 6.60 7.07
CA PHE A 194 4.22 7.83 7.23
C PHE A 194 5.08 8.96 7.82
N VAL A 195 5.74 8.73 8.95
CA VAL A 195 6.52 9.76 9.65
C VAL A 195 7.72 10.19 8.82
N MET A 196 8.42 9.25 8.17
CA MET A 196 9.66 9.54 7.46
C MET A 196 9.45 10.15 6.08
N GLU A 197 8.43 9.70 5.34
CA GLU A 197 8.31 9.99 3.91
C GLU A 197 7.07 10.82 3.57
N ILE A 198 5.93 10.53 4.20
CA ILE A 198 4.64 11.12 3.80
C ILE A 198 4.34 12.42 4.55
N ALA A 199 4.46 12.41 5.87
CA ALA A 199 4.13 13.55 6.72
C ALA A 199 4.93 14.82 6.34
N PRO A 200 6.25 14.77 6.06
CA PRO A 200 7.01 15.96 5.67
C PRO A 200 6.53 16.60 4.37
N LEU A 201 6.00 15.80 3.43
CA LEU A 201 5.54 16.26 2.12
C LEU A 201 4.13 16.87 2.17
N LEU A 202 3.35 16.55 3.21
CA LEU A 202 1.97 17.01 3.40
C LEU A 202 1.81 17.99 4.56
N LEU A 203 2.89 18.32 5.26
CA LEU A 203 2.85 19.26 6.36
C LEU A 203 2.43 20.66 5.86
N GLY A 204 1.37 21.21 6.45
CA GLY A 204 0.85 22.53 6.09
C GLY A 204 0.04 22.56 4.79
N THR A 205 -0.27 21.40 4.20
CA THR A 205 -1.17 21.31 3.03
C THR A 205 -2.61 21.03 3.47
N GLN A 206 -3.58 21.33 2.61
CA GLN A 206 -5.00 21.06 2.89
C GLN A 206 -5.31 19.56 2.98
N GLN A 207 -4.43 18.72 2.42
CA GLN A 207 -4.53 17.26 2.41
C GLN A 207 -4.17 16.64 3.77
N GLN A 208 -3.50 17.37 4.66
CA GLN A 208 -3.05 16.86 5.96
C GLN A 208 -4.19 16.34 6.82
N THR A 209 -5.33 17.05 6.88
CA THR A 209 -6.48 16.62 7.70
C THR A 209 -7.09 15.32 7.18
N LEU A 210 -7.29 15.21 5.86
CA LEU A 210 -7.84 14.00 5.23
C LEU A 210 -6.92 12.80 5.43
N LEU A 211 -5.61 13.02 5.35
CA LEU A 211 -4.59 12.01 5.58
C LEU A 211 -4.66 11.43 7.00
N LEU A 212 -4.73 12.31 8.01
CA LEU A 212 -4.78 11.90 9.41
C LEU A 212 -6.08 11.16 9.72
N GLN A 213 -7.23 11.68 9.26
CA GLN A 213 -8.52 11.03 9.42
C GLN A 213 -8.55 9.63 8.80
N ALA A 214 -7.98 9.46 7.60
CA ALA A 214 -7.92 8.15 6.95
C ALA A 214 -7.04 7.17 7.73
N LYS A 215 -5.88 7.61 8.24
CA LYS A 215 -4.98 6.78 9.06
C LYS A 215 -5.66 6.34 10.36
N GLU A 216 -6.23 7.29 11.10
CA GLU A 216 -6.93 7.04 12.37
C GLU A 216 -8.10 6.10 12.17
N LYS A 217 -8.90 6.30 11.11
CA LYS A 217 -10.00 5.41 10.78
C LYS A 217 -9.53 3.98 10.52
N THR A 218 -8.56 3.78 9.63
CA THR A 218 -8.07 2.43 9.32
C THR A 218 -7.46 1.76 10.55
N PHE A 219 -6.65 2.46 11.34
CA PHE A 219 -6.03 1.87 12.53
C PHE A 219 -7.04 1.56 13.62
N GLY A 220 -8.01 2.44 13.85
CA GLY A 220 -9.10 2.19 14.80
C GLY A 220 -9.95 0.98 14.44
N GLN A 221 -10.23 0.76 13.14
CA GLN A 221 -10.94 -0.44 12.68
C GLN A 221 -10.15 -1.73 12.95
N LEU A 222 -8.83 -1.71 12.74
CA LEU A 222 -7.97 -2.86 13.03
C LEU A 222 -7.89 -3.12 14.54
N GLU A 223 -7.81 -2.06 15.35
CA GLU A 223 -7.79 -2.15 16.81
C GLU A 223 -9.10 -2.72 17.37
N GLU A 224 -10.25 -2.30 16.82
CA GLU A 224 -11.56 -2.84 17.20
C GLU A 224 -11.64 -4.37 16.95
N LEU A 225 -11.15 -4.84 15.79
CA LEU A 225 -11.09 -6.27 15.49
C LEU A 225 -10.17 -7.04 16.43
N ILE A 226 -9.04 -6.45 16.81
CA ILE A 226 -8.13 -7.06 17.79
C ILE A 226 -8.84 -7.18 19.14
N ASN A 227 -9.50 -6.12 19.61
CA ASN A 227 -10.20 -6.12 20.90
C ASN A 227 -11.29 -7.20 20.95
N ILE A 228 -12.09 -7.33 19.87
CA ILE A 228 -13.14 -8.36 19.76
C ILE A 228 -12.62 -9.79 19.96
N GLY A 229 -11.39 -10.09 19.50
CA GLY A 229 -10.84 -11.44 19.64
C GLY A 229 -10.02 -11.67 20.91
N VAL A 230 -9.66 -10.61 21.64
CA VAL A 230 -8.95 -10.69 22.92
C VAL A 230 -9.92 -10.75 24.10
N ASP A 231 -11.09 -10.10 23.98
CA ASP A 231 -12.18 -10.13 24.97
C ASP A 231 -12.89 -11.50 25.05
#